data_AF-A0A1A3QM67-F1
#
_entry.id   AF-A0A1A3QM67-F1
#
_cell.length_a   1.000
_cell.length_b   1.000
_cell.length_c   1.000
_cell.angle_alpha   90.00
_cell.angle_beta   90.00
_cell.angle_gamma   90.00
#
_symmetry.space_group_name_H-M   'P 1'
#
loop_
_entity.id
_entity.type
_entity.pdbx_description
1 polymer ?
#
loop_
_entity_poly.entity_id
_entity_poly.type
_entity_poly.pdbx_seq_one_letter_code
_entity_poly.pdbx_strand_id
1 'polypeptide(L)'
;MKPKLSLLLASVMASFGVVIAPPAIADAGCGPGGPPPGAASKDVSDVYGQPATLWITDTVVGITTAQGYGEAKILSASPLQRSALLIDAQQDGNHQIIVDTNREAILYAVSGCTITPVVDQQGTEFRFDRGHRRGNGDGIGCSDLGEGRRLVGLLQLRDEHDTPLLTVRRTEIDLAGATATIGRSDTVTATSVHDPAWSTADGISCGDLTMTRDGVHAPY
;
A
#
# COMPACT_ATOMS: atom_id res chain seq x y z
N MET A 1 -62.94 -44.10 -48.51
CA MET A 1 -62.12 -43.31 -49.46
C MET A 1 -61.13 -42.47 -48.66
N LYS A 2 -59.87 -42.45 -49.12
CA LYS A 2 -58.63 -41.76 -48.65
C LYS A 2 -58.82 -40.35 -47.99
N PRO A 3 -57.76 -39.73 -47.43
CA PRO A 3 -56.84 -40.12 -46.34
C PRO A 3 -56.62 -38.90 -45.39
N LYS A 4 -55.64 -38.92 -44.48
CA LYS A 4 -54.64 -37.81 -44.34
C LYS A 4 -53.62 -38.12 -43.24
N LEU A 5 -52.43 -38.51 -43.73
CA LEU A 5 -51.16 -38.43 -43.03
C LEU A 5 -50.88 -36.94 -42.74
N SER A 6 -50.68 -36.57 -41.47
CA SER A 6 -50.19 -35.24 -41.11
C SER A 6 -48.73 -35.35 -40.68
N LEU A 7 -47.87 -34.79 -41.52
CA LEU A 7 -46.44 -34.62 -41.33
C LEU A 7 -46.21 -33.47 -40.32
N LEU A 8 -45.53 -33.72 -39.20
CA LEU A 8 -45.06 -32.68 -38.29
C LEU A 8 -43.57 -32.45 -38.55
N LEU A 9 -43.23 -31.31 -39.16
CA LEU A 9 -41.87 -30.78 -39.18
C LEU A 9 -41.60 -30.12 -37.83
N ALA A 10 -40.58 -30.60 -37.11
CA ALA A 10 -40.03 -29.92 -35.94
C ALA A 10 -38.81 -29.11 -36.37
N SER A 11 -38.91 -27.78 -36.29
CA SER A 11 -37.80 -26.85 -36.53
C SER A 11 -37.11 -26.54 -35.20
N VAL A 12 -35.87 -27.02 -35.02
CA VAL A 12 -35.03 -26.69 -33.86
C VAL A 12 -34.28 -25.39 -34.19
N MET A 13 -34.65 -24.29 -33.55
CA MET A 13 -33.89 -23.03 -33.58
C MET A 13 -32.80 -23.06 -32.51
N ALA A 14 -31.55 -23.29 -32.91
CA ALA A 14 -30.39 -23.10 -32.05
C ALA A 14 -30.11 -21.59 -31.91
N SER A 15 -30.38 -21.05 -30.72
CA SER A 15 -30.07 -19.66 -30.39
C SER A 15 -28.63 -19.58 -29.89
N PHE A 16 -27.71 -19.12 -30.74
CA PHE A 16 -26.35 -18.76 -30.33
C PHE A 16 -26.39 -17.38 -29.68
N GLY A 17 -26.47 -17.34 -28.35
CA GLY A 17 -26.28 -16.11 -27.58
C GLY A 17 -24.81 -15.72 -27.57
N VAL A 18 -24.45 -14.69 -28.34
CA VAL A 18 -23.12 -14.07 -28.25
C VAL A 18 -23.12 -13.20 -26.99
N VAL A 19 -22.43 -13.63 -25.94
CA VAL A 19 -22.16 -12.80 -24.77
C VAL A 19 -21.07 -11.79 -25.17
N ILE A 20 -21.48 -10.58 -25.53
CA ILE A 20 -20.56 -9.46 -25.77
C ILE A 20 -20.20 -8.91 -24.39
N ALA A 21 -19.02 -9.25 -23.87
CA ALA A 21 -18.49 -8.60 -22.69
C ALA A 21 -18.27 -7.10 -22.99
N PRO A 22 -18.73 -6.18 -22.13
CA PRO A 22 -18.46 -4.76 -22.33
C PRO A 22 -16.95 -4.51 -22.34
N PRO A 23 -16.44 -3.58 -23.17
CA PRO A 23 -15.04 -3.22 -23.16
C PRO A 23 -14.66 -2.66 -21.79
N ALA A 24 -13.56 -3.15 -21.22
CA ALA A 24 -12.99 -2.58 -20.00
C ALA A 24 -12.47 -1.18 -20.33
N ILE A 25 -13.25 -0.16 -19.95
CA ILE A 25 -12.82 1.23 -19.99
C ILE A 25 -12.01 1.44 -18.72
N ALA A 26 -10.71 1.66 -18.89
CA ALA A 26 -9.85 2.06 -17.79
C ALA A 26 -10.35 3.41 -17.25
N ASP A 27 -10.40 3.57 -15.93
CA ASP A 27 -10.72 4.86 -15.32
C ASP A 27 -9.70 5.92 -15.79
N ALA A 28 -10.03 7.21 -15.77
CA ALA A 28 -9.21 8.25 -16.42
C ALA A 28 -7.78 8.35 -15.84
N GLY A 29 -7.54 7.84 -14.62
CA GLY A 29 -6.21 7.71 -14.00
C GLY A 29 -5.50 6.37 -14.25
N CYS A 30 -6.16 5.42 -14.91
CA CYS A 30 -5.67 4.08 -15.17
C CYS A 30 -5.21 3.91 -16.62
N GLY A 31 -3.95 3.51 -16.78
CA GLY A 31 -3.42 3.11 -18.06
C GLY A 31 -3.85 1.68 -18.43
N PRO A 32 -3.96 1.36 -19.73
CA PRO A 32 -3.93 -0.02 -20.17
C PRO A 32 -2.52 -0.58 -19.95
N GLY A 33 -2.37 -1.73 -19.28
CA GLY A 33 -1.06 -2.34 -19.09
C GLY A 33 -0.94 -3.17 -17.83
N GLY A 34 0.32 -3.45 -17.46
CA GLY A 34 0.72 -4.19 -16.28
C GLY A 34 2.15 -3.82 -15.90
N PRO A 35 2.73 -4.44 -14.87
CA PRO A 35 4.09 -4.16 -14.42
C PRO A 35 5.09 -4.18 -15.58
N PRO A 36 6.00 -3.21 -15.67
CA PRO A 36 7.01 -3.20 -16.73
C PRO A 36 7.93 -4.43 -16.62
N PRO A 37 8.56 -4.87 -17.72
CA PRO A 37 9.51 -5.97 -17.68
C PRO A 37 10.60 -5.75 -16.61
N GLY A 38 10.85 -6.77 -15.80
CA GLY A 38 11.83 -6.72 -14.72
C GLY A 38 11.32 -6.14 -13.40
N ALA A 39 10.09 -5.62 -13.34
CA ALA A 39 9.49 -5.22 -12.07
C ALA A 39 9.34 -6.43 -11.13
N ALA A 40 9.72 -6.25 -9.87
CA ALA A 40 9.33 -7.17 -8.82
C ALA A 40 7.87 -6.95 -8.49
N SER A 41 7.13 -8.01 -8.19
CA SER A 41 5.69 -7.92 -7.92
C SER A 41 5.22 -8.90 -6.87
N LYS A 42 4.05 -8.62 -6.29
CA LYS A 42 3.38 -9.47 -5.32
C LYS A 42 1.87 -9.29 -5.39
N ASP A 43 1.16 -10.40 -5.22
CA ASP A 43 -0.29 -10.36 -5.00
C ASP A 43 -0.58 -9.66 -3.66
N VAL A 44 -1.47 -8.67 -3.72
CA VAL A 44 -1.91 -7.90 -2.55
C VAL A 44 -3.43 -7.91 -2.46
N SER A 45 -4.06 -8.92 -3.05
CA SER A 45 -5.51 -9.00 -3.20
C SER A 45 -6.22 -9.02 -1.84
N ASP A 46 -5.63 -9.68 -0.85
CA ASP A 46 -6.17 -9.75 0.52
C ASP A 46 -6.18 -8.37 1.20
N VAL A 47 -5.12 -7.57 1.04
CA VAL A 47 -5.01 -6.23 1.62
C VAL A 47 -5.89 -5.24 0.86
N TYR A 48 -5.92 -5.36 -0.48
CA TYR A 48 -6.68 -4.48 -1.34
C TYR A 48 -8.19 -4.77 -1.32
N GLY A 49 -8.58 -6.01 -0.96
CA GLY A 49 -9.97 -6.48 -0.92
C GLY A 49 -10.53 -6.92 -2.28
N GLN A 50 -9.76 -6.80 -3.35
CA GLN A 50 -10.07 -7.21 -4.72
C GLN A 50 -8.78 -7.62 -5.45
N PRO A 51 -8.85 -8.35 -6.58
CA PRO A 51 -7.67 -8.73 -7.35
C PRO A 51 -6.75 -7.54 -7.62
N ALA A 52 -5.56 -7.59 -7.03
CA ALA A 52 -4.58 -6.52 -7.11
C ALA A 52 -3.14 -7.03 -7.00
N THR A 53 -2.23 -6.36 -7.71
CA THR A 53 -0.80 -6.65 -7.69
C THR A 53 -0.01 -5.37 -7.43
N LEU A 54 0.74 -5.35 -6.33
CA LEU A 54 1.76 -4.33 -6.07
C LEU A 54 3.04 -4.71 -6.79
N TRP A 55 3.69 -3.74 -7.41
CA TRP A 55 4.96 -3.96 -8.10
C TRP A 55 5.86 -2.74 -7.96
N ILE A 56 7.16 -2.96 -8.14
CA ILE A 56 8.18 -1.93 -7.94
C ILE A 56 9.41 -2.18 -8.82
N THR A 57 9.99 -1.10 -9.34
CA THR A 57 11.33 -1.04 -9.93
C THR A 57 12.27 -0.20 -9.08
N ASP A 58 13.47 0.07 -9.55
CA ASP A 58 14.37 1.01 -8.89
C ASP A 58 13.84 2.46 -8.87
N THR A 59 12.92 2.83 -9.75
CA THR A 59 12.53 4.23 -10.03
C THR A 59 11.03 4.49 -9.96
N VAL A 60 10.20 3.45 -10.02
CA VAL A 60 8.73 3.57 -9.95
C VAL A 60 8.13 2.51 -9.04
N VAL A 61 7.02 2.86 -8.41
CA VAL A 61 6.14 1.91 -7.72
C VAL A 61 4.79 1.94 -8.41
N GLY A 62 4.11 0.80 -8.47
CA GLY A 62 2.74 0.83 -8.95
C GLY A 62 1.85 -0.31 -8.52
N ILE A 63 0.59 -0.20 -8.94
CA ILE A 63 -0.47 -1.13 -8.62
C ILE A 63 -1.24 -1.48 -9.89
N THR A 64 -1.55 -2.76 -10.06
CA THR A 64 -2.45 -3.25 -11.11
C THR A 64 -3.72 -3.74 -10.44
N THR A 65 -4.87 -3.27 -10.90
CA THR A 65 -6.20 -3.65 -10.39
C THR A 65 -7.13 -3.98 -11.57
N ALA A 66 -8.36 -4.41 -11.28
CA ALA A 66 -9.38 -4.58 -12.31
C ALA A 66 -9.72 -3.29 -13.08
N GLN A 67 -9.47 -2.11 -12.49
CA GLN A 67 -9.71 -0.81 -13.12
C GLN A 67 -8.59 -0.40 -14.08
N GLY A 68 -7.43 -1.08 -14.00
CA GLY A 68 -6.26 -0.87 -14.81
C GLY A 68 -5.00 -0.68 -13.97
N TYR A 69 -3.99 -0.09 -14.61
CA TYR A 69 -2.64 0.05 -14.07
C TYR A 69 -2.35 1.51 -13.73
N GLY A 70 -1.70 1.75 -12.60
CA GLY A 70 -1.13 3.06 -12.28
C GLY A 70 0.22 2.96 -11.59
N GLU A 71 1.01 4.02 -11.74
CA GLU A 71 2.37 4.11 -11.25
C GLU A 71 2.67 5.50 -10.69
N ALA A 72 3.66 5.57 -9.80
CA ALA A 72 4.23 6.81 -9.31
C ALA A 72 5.76 6.71 -9.29
N LYS A 73 6.43 7.84 -9.54
CA LYS A 73 7.89 7.94 -9.48
C LYS A 73 8.37 7.92 -8.04
N ILE A 74 9.42 7.15 -7.78
CA ILE A 74 10.11 7.13 -6.50
C ILE A 74 11.20 8.20 -6.52
N LEU A 75 10.89 9.37 -5.97
CA LEU A 75 11.84 10.47 -5.89
C LEU A 75 12.74 10.32 -4.65
N SER A 76 13.86 9.61 -4.78
CA SER A 76 14.87 9.53 -3.72
C SER A 76 16.28 9.40 -4.29
N ALA A 77 17.21 10.15 -3.68
CA ALA A 77 18.63 10.07 -3.98
C ALA A 77 19.33 8.88 -3.29
N SER A 78 18.61 8.04 -2.54
CA SER A 78 19.20 6.86 -1.91
C SER A 78 19.72 5.87 -2.98
N PRO A 79 20.98 5.39 -2.87
CA PRO A 79 21.51 4.36 -3.75
C PRO A 79 21.17 2.94 -3.28
N LEU A 80 20.46 2.79 -2.16
CA LEU A 80 20.16 1.50 -1.55
C LEU A 80 18.95 0.86 -2.23
N GLN A 81 18.83 -0.47 -2.10
CA GLN A 81 17.68 -1.21 -2.61
C GLN A 81 16.38 -0.65 -2.03
N ARG A 82 15.35 -0.55 -2.86
CA ARG A 82 14.03 -0.04 -2.47
C ARG A 82 13.08 -1.19 -2.20
N SER A 83 12.07 -0.96 -1.36
CA SER A 83 10.97 -1.89 -1.18
C SER A 83 9.65 -1.17 -0.98
N ALA A 84 8.54 -1.80 -1.36
CA ALA A 84 7.20 -1.25 -1.20
C ALA A 84 6.31 -2.19 -0.38
N LEU A 85 5.43 -1.62 0.43
CA LEU A 85 4.38 -2.32 1.15
C LEU A 85 3.04 -1.62 0.93
N LEU A 86 2.01 -2.38 0.52
CA LEU A 86 0.64 -1.89 0.50
C LEU A 86 0.01 -2.14 1.88
N ILE A 87 -0.66 -1.13 2.41
CA ILE A 87 -1.39 -1.19 3.68
C ILE A 87 -2.77 -0.54 3.53
N ASP A 88 -3.65 -0.84 4.47
CA ASP A 88 -4.86 -0.05 4.75
C ASP A 88 -4.72 0.44 6.18
N ALA A 89 -4.17 1.63 6.43
CA ALA A 89 -3.78 2.01 7.79
C ALA A 89 -4.98 2.09 8.75
N GLN A 90 -6.15 2.51 8.26
CA GLN A 90 -7.37 2.77 9.03
C GLN A 90 -8.40 1.63 8.99
N GLN A 91 -8.18 0.60 8.18
CA GLN A 91 -9.15 -0.48 7.92
C GLN A 91 -10.48 0.03 7.36
N ASP A 92 -10.43 1.08 6.55
CA ASP A 92 -11.59 1.75 5.95
C ASP A 92 -11.64 1.58 4.42
N GLY A 93 -10.72 0.79 3.85
CA GLY A 93 -10.57 0.60 2.41
C GLY A 93 -9.80 1.71 1.71
N ASN A 94 -9.30 2.72 2.41
CA ASN A 94 -8.35 3.67 1.86
C ASN A 94 -6.95 3.09 1.97
N HIS A 95 -6.34 2.72 0.84
CA HIS A 95 -5.03 2.10 0.81
C HIS A 95 -3.88 3.10 0.70
N GLN A 96 -2.73 2.72 1.26
CA GLN A 96 -1.49 3.45 1.11
C GLN A 96 -0.37 2.52 0.66
N ILE A 97 0.55 3.05 -0.14
CA ILE A 97 1.83 2.40 -0.42
C ILE A 97 2.91 3.14 0.35
N ILE A 98 3.67 2.40 1.14
CA ILE A 98 4.91 2.89 1.77
C ILE A 98 6.07 2.37 0.93
N VAL A 99 6.87 3.28 0.37
CA VAL A 99 8.14 2.94 -0.30
C VAL A 99 9.29 3.24 0.64
N ASP A 100 9.98 2.21 1.09
CA ASP A 100 11.23 2.30 1.83
C ASP A 100 12.42 2.43 0.89
N THR A 101 13.25 3.44 1.15
CA THR A 101 14.49 3.69 0.41
C THR A 101 15.74 3.40 1.25
N ASN A 102 15.56 2.77 2.42
CA ASN A 102 16.58 2.55 3.46
C ASN A 102 17.21 3.85 4.02
N ARG A 103 16.59 4.99 3.72
CA ARG A 103 17.00 6.30 4.22
C ARG A 103 15.86 7.17 4.69
N GLU A 104 14.73 7.00 4.05
CA GLU A 104 13.48 7.69 4.23
C GLU A 104 12.40 6.73 3.69
N ALA A 105 11.17 6.91 4.14
CA ALA A 105 10.03 6.22 3.56
C ALA A 105 9.05 7.24 2.97
N ILE A 106 8.67 7.00 1.71
CA ILE A 106 7.77 7.85 0.94
C ILE A 106 6.37 7.24 1.01
N LEU A 107 5.37 8.08 1.24
CA LEU A 107 3.98 7.66 1.37
C LEU A 107 3.18 8.04 0.12
N TYR A 108 2.41 7.10 -0.41
CA TYR A 108 1.46 7.33 -1.50
C TYR A 108 0.06 6.89 -1.07
N ALA A 109 -0.95 7.69 -1.43
CA ALA A 109 -2.36 7.30 -1.34
C ALA A 109 -2.76 6.55 -2.61
N VAL A 110 -3.56 5.49 -2.45
CA VAL A 110 -4.06 4.67 -3.56
C VAL A 110 -5.58 4.74 -3.59
N SER A 111 -6.13 5.05 -4.76
CA SER A 111 -7.56 5.02 -5.04
C SER A 111 -7.80 4.38 -6.41
N GLY A 112 -8.34 3.16 -6.41
CA GLY A 112 -8.39 2.38 -7.63
C GLY A 112 -6.97 2.01 -8.09
N CYS A 113 -6.64 2.30 -9.33
CA CYS A 113 -5.26 2.21 -9.82
C CYS A 113 -4.43 3.48 -9.56
N THR A 114 -5.06 4.60 -9.14
CA THR A 114 -4.40 5.90 -9.09
C THR A 114 -3.50 5.97 -7.86
N ILE A 115 -2.25 6.40 -8.05
CA ILE A 115 -1.25 6.54 -6.99
C ILE A 115 -0.85 8.00 -6.89
N THR A 116 -1.12 8.62 -5.74
CA THR A 116 -0.83 10.05 -5.50
C THR A 116 0.17 10.18 -4.37
N PRO A 117 1.29 10.91 -4.54
CA PRO A 117 2.19 11.23 -3.44
C PRO A 117 1.41 11.93 -2.33
N VAL A 118 1.60 11.47 -1.09
CA VAL A 118 1.02 12.15 0.07
C VAL A 118 1.86 13.39 0.36
N VAL A 119 1.20 14.52 0.62
CA VAL A 119 1.83 15.80 0.95
C VAL A 119 1.42 16.31 2.33
N ASP A 120 2.25 17.14 2.94
CA ASP A 120 1.90 17.90 4.14
C ASP A 120 0.99 19.10 3.83
N GLN A 121 0.65 19.89 4.86
CA GLN A 121 -0.19 21.09 4.70
C GLN A 121 0.48 22.20 3.86
N GLN A 122 1.80 22.13 3.67
CA GLN A 122 2.56 23.05 2.85
C GLN A 122 2.69 22.56 1.40
N GLY A 123 2.14 21.38 1.08
CA GLY A 123 2.23 20.76 -0.24
C GLY A 123 3.58 20.09 -0.51
N THR A 124 4.42 19.91 0.52
CA THR A 124 5.68 19.17 0.41
C THR A 124 5.40 17.69 0.57
N GLU A 125 6.06 16.82 -0.21
CA GLU A 125 5.90 15.37 -0.06
C GLU A 125 6.17 14.93 1.39
N PHE A 126 5.19 14.24 1.96
CA PHE A 126 5.27 13.71 3.31
C PHE A 126 6.21 12.50 3.32
N ARG A 127 7.20 12.55 4.21
CA ARG A 127 8.25 11.54 4.31
C ARG A 127 8.49 11.17 5.75
N PHE A 128 8.61 9.87 5.99
CA PHE A 128 9.09 9.34 7.24
C PHE A 128 10.62 9.32 7.23
N ASP A 129 11.20 9.71 8.36
CA ASP A 129 12.60 9.48 8.62
C ASP A 129 12.85 8.01 8.94
N ARG A 130 14.09 7.54 8.70
CA ARG A 130 14.53 6.18 9.04
C ARG A 130 15.87 6.23 9.75
N GLY A 131 15.99 5.44 10.82
CA GLY A 131 17.24 5.29 11.57
C GLY A 131 17.71 6.58 12.26
N HIS A 132 16.78 7.28 12.92
CA HIS A 132 17.06 8.35 13.86
C HIS A 132 17.77 9.60 13.31
N ARG A 133 17.69 9.87 12.00
CA ARG A 133 18.54 10.90 11.38
C ARG A 133 18.06 12.33 11.60
N ARG A 134 16.77 12.52 11.81
CA ARG A 134 16.08 13.80 11.98
C ARG A 134 15.20 13.82 13.23
N GLY A 135 15.23 12.78 14.06
CA GLY A 135 14.44 12.68 15.30
C GLY A 135 12.93 12.57 15.07
N ASN A 136 12.50 12.31 13.84
CA ASN A 136 11.09 12.29 13.44
C ASN A 136 10.52 10.87 13.32
N GLY A 137 11.36 9.84 13.36
CA GLY A 137 10.97 8.44 13.34
C GLY A 137 12.14 7.51 12.98
N ASP A 138 12.10 6.31 13.52
CA ASP A 138 12.97 5.17 13.16
C ASP A 138 12.24 4.19 12.25
N GLY A 139 10.93 4.07 12.46
CA GLY A 139 10.05 3.16 11.75
C GLY A 139 8.65 3.72 11.58
N ILE A 140 7.78 2.88 11.02
CA ILE A 140 6.39 3.20 10.71
C ILE A 140 5.55 2.05 11.19
N GLY A 141 4.40 2.35 11.80
CA GLY A 141 3.38 1.33 11.78
C GLY A 141 1.95 1.77 11.94
N CYS A 142 1.10 0.83 12.37
CA CYS A 142 -0.31 1.08 12.58
C CYS A 142 -0.68 0.81 14.04
N SER A 143 -1.27 1.78 14.71
CA SER A 143 -1.61 1.69 16.13
C SER A 143 -2.88 2.48 16.45
N ASP A 144 -3.59 2.05 17.49
CA ASP A 144 -4.72 2.79 18.05
C ASP A 144 -4.22 3.68 19.20
N LEU A 145 -4.42 5.00 19.04
CA LEU A 145 -4.08 6.02 20.03
C LEU A 145 -5.36 6.63 20.69
N GLY A 146 -6.49 5.91 20.60
CA GLY A 146 -7.75 6.21 21.26
C GLY A 146 -8.94 6.44 20.32
N GLU A 147 -8.74 6.46 19.00
CA GLU A 147 -9.77 6.75 17.99
C GLU A 147 -9.81 5.70 16.86
N GLY A 148 -9.28 4.52 17.13
CA GLY A 148 -9.11 3.46 16.16
C GLY A 148 -7.71 3.44 15.56
N ARG A 149 -7.47 2.43 14.73
CA ARG A 149 -6.15 2.20 14.13
C ARG A 149 -5.79 3.32 13.15
N ARG A 150 -4.58 3.84 13.27
CA ARG A 150 -4.04 4.93 12.44
C ARG A 150 -2.62 4.62 12.04
N LEU A 151 -2.16 5.26 10.96
CA LEU A 151 -0.75 5.28 10.61
C LEU A 151 0.02 6.06 11.68
N VAL A 152 1.18 5.56 12.10
CA VAL A 152 2.03 6.20 13.10
C VAL A 152 3.50 6.18 12.68
N GLY A 153 4.19 7.28 12.94
CA GLY A 153 5.65 7.27 13.04
C GLY A 153 6.08 6.69 14.39
N LEU A 154 7.08 5.81 14.37
CA LEU A 154 7.63 5.16 15.56
C LEU A 154 9.05 5.66 15.80
N LEU A 155 9.34 6.14 17.01
CA LEU A 155 10.67 6.62 17.39
C LEU A 155 11.13 5.95 18.68
N GLN A 156 12.22 5.19 18.62
CA GLN A 156 12.91 4.66 19.78
C GLN A 156 13.63 5.81 20.49
N LEU A 157 13.18 6.14 21.70
CA LEU A 157 13.78 7.22 22.49
C LEU A 157 15.11 6.78 23.08
N ARG A 158 16.04 7.73 23.08
CA ARG A 158 17.40 7.59 23.59
C ARG A 158 17.72 8.77 24.50
N ASP A 159 18.64 8.57 25.43
CA ASP A 159 19.17 9.65 26.25
C ASP A 159 20.20 10.49 25.49
N GLU A 160 20.76 11.51 26.16
CA GLU A 160 21.78 12.41 25.60
C GLU A 160 23.09 11.68 25.22
N HIS A 161 23.29 10.45 25.69
CA HIS A 161 24.44 9.59 25.41
C HIS A 161 24.12 8.48 24.40
N ASP A 162 23.00 8.59 23.66
CA ASP A 162 22.52 7.61 22.68
C ASP A 162 22.12 6.24 23.29
N THR A 163 21.93 6.19 24.61
CA THR A 163 21.53 4.96 25.32
C THR A 163 20.03 4.72 25.15
N PRO A 164 19.59 3.50 24.77
CA PRO A 164 18.17 3.13 24.70
C PRO A 164 17.40 3.39 26.01
N LEU A 165 16.32 4.16 25.93
CA LEU A 165 15.41 4.38 27.06
C LEU A 165 14.30 3.32 27.17
N LEU A 166 14.32 2.32 26.28
CA LEU A 166 13.25 1.31 26.13
C LEU A 166 11.85 1.95 26.07
N THR A 167 11.75 3.12 25.45
CA THR A 167 10.51 3.86 25.30
C THR A 167 10.36 4.22 23.83
N VAL A 168 9.20 3.95 23.26
CA VAL A 168 8.89 4.29 21.87
C VAL A 168 7.83 5.37 21.85
N ARG A 169 8.16 6.50 21.22
CA ARG A 169 7.17 7.54 20.90
C ARG A 169 6.42 7.15 19.64
N ARG A 170 5.09 7.13 19.72
CA ARG A 170 4.21 6.93 18.57
C ARG A 170 3.58 8.26 18.23
N THR A 171 3.60 8.63 16.95
CA THR A 171 3.02 9.88 16.48
C THR A 171 2.04 9.58 15.35
N GLU A 172 0.78 9.91 15.57
CA GLU A 172 -0.31 9.76 14.60
C GLU A 172 -0.03 10.57 13.34
N ILE A 173 -0.25 9.93 12.19
CA ILE A 173 -0.26 10.56 10.88
C ILE A 173 -1.70 10.48 10.37
N ASP A 174 -2.39 11.61 10.45
CA ASP A 174 -3.77 11.75 10.00
C ASP A 174 -3.80 11.88 8.48
N LEU A 175 -4.45 10.94 7.81
CA LEU A 175 -4.59 10.93 6.36
C LEU A 175 -5.97 11.44 5.94
N ALA A 176 -5.98 12.44 5.08
CA ALA A 176 -7.14 12.96 4.38
C ALA A 176 -6.89 12.87 2.87
N GLY A 177 -7.15 11.69 2.29
CA GLY A 177 -6.80 11.41 0.90
C GLY A 177 -5.27 11.44 0.69
N ALA A 178 -4.80 12.33 -0.18
CA ALA A 178 -3.37 12.52 -0.45
C ALA A 178 -2.72 13.62 0.43
N THR A 179 -3.36 14.01 1.53
CA THR A 179 -2.80 14.97 2.48
C THR A 179 -2.59 14.30 3.83
N ALA A 180 -1.43 14.54 4.45
CA ALA A 180 -1.08 14.09 5.79
C ALA A 180 -0.93 15.27 6.75
N THR A 181 -1.39 15.08 7.98
CA THR A 181 -1.12 15.98 9.11
C THR A 181 -0.55 15.21 10.29
N ILE A 182 0.30 15.87 11.08
CA ILE A 182 0.78 15.30 12.34
C ILE A 182 -0.33 15.43 13.38
N GLY A 183 -0.78 14.29 13.88
CA GLY A 183 -1.80 14.17 14.91
C GLY A 183 -1.21 14.12 16.32
N ARG A 184 -1.86 13.38 17.21
CA ARG A 184 -1.41 13.23 18.60
C ARG A 184 -0.18 12.31 18.70
N SER A 185 0.50 12.39 19.84
CA SER A 185 1.58 11.46 20.17
C SER A 185 1.40 10.90 21.57
N ASP A 186 1.88 9.68 21.78
CA ASP A 186 2.06 9.07 23.10
C ASP A 186 3.39 8.30 23.18
N THR A 187 3.63 7.65 24.32
CA THR A 187 4.79 6.79 24.50
C THR A 187 4.41 5.45 25.08
N VAL A 188 5.07 4.40 24.60
CA VAL A 188 4.97 3.03 25.13
C VAL A 188 6.31 2.64 25.69
N THR A 189 6.33 2.20 26.95
CA THR A 189 7.53 1.66 27.58
C THR A 189 7.60 0.16 27.34
N ALA A 190 8.70 -0.28 26.73
CA ALA A 190 9.05 -1.67 26.53
C ALA A 190 9.69 -2.26 27.80
N THR A 191 9.47 -3.56 27.99
CA THR A 191 10.02 -4.30 29.13
C THR A 191 11.46 -4.77 28.90
N SER A 192 11.90 -4.86 27.65
CA SER A 192 13.25 -5.25 27.25
C SER A 192 13.52 -4.89 25.78
N VAL A 193 14.75 -5.09 25.31
CA VAL A 193 15.10 -4.93 23.89
C VAL A 193 14.43 -5.95 22.95
N HIS A 194 13.89 -7.05 23.50
CA HIS A 194 13.16 -8.08 22.74
C HIS A 194 11.66 -7.87 22.76
N ASP A 195 11.17 -6.88 23.50
CA ASP A 195 9.76 -6.50 23.51
C ASP A 195 9.34 -6.09 22.08
N PRO A 196 8.24 -6.61 21.51
CA PRO A 196 7.77 -6.22 20.19
C PRO A 196 7.57 -4.71 20.04
N ALA A 197 7.16 -4.01 21.11
CA ALA A 197 6.99 -2.57 21.10
C ALA A 197 8.32 -1.84 20.80
N TRP A 198 9.46 -2.41 21.22
CA TRP A 198 10.79 -1.88 20.94
C TRP A 198 11.39 -2.47 19.67
N SER A 199 11.48 -3.80 19.58
CA SER A 199 12.21 -4.54 18.55
C SER A 199 11.66 -4.38 17.13
N THR A 200 10.43 -3.90 16.98
CA THR A 200 9.82 -3.65 15.66
C THR A 200 9.74 -2.16 15.31
N ALA A 201 10.10 -1.26 16.24
CA ALA A 201 9.90 0.18 16.10
C ALA A 201 10.83 0.87 15.10
N ASP A 202 11.88 0.19 14.64
CA ASP A 202 12.78 0.64 13.55
C ASP A 202 12.40 0.05 12.18
N GLY A 203 11.38 -0.80 12.14
CA GLY A 203 10.83 -1.44 10.95
C GLY A 203 9.64 -0.70 10.35
N ILE A 204 9.04 -1.31 9.34
CA ILE A 204 7.77 -0.87 8.75
C ILE A 204 6.78 -2.04 8.86
N SER A 205 5.71 -1.84 9.63
CA SER A 205 4.67 -2.86 9.84
C SER A 205 3.28 -2.24 10.00
N CYS A 206 2.21 -2.94 9.64
CA CYS A 206 0.85 -2.45 9.86
C CYS A 206 -0.06 -3.63 10.24
N GLY A 207 -0.32 -3.78 11.54
CA GLY A 207 -0.89 -5.02 12.06
C GLY A 207 0.07 -6.19 11.79
N ASP A 208 -0.44 -7.25 11.17
CA ASP A 208 0.39 -8.41 10.83
C ASP A 208 1.30 -8.16 9.62
N LEU A 209 1.04 -7.14 8.80
CA LEU A 209 1.84 -6.85 7.61
C LEU A 209 3.21 -6.31 8.02
N THR A 210 4.27 -6.80 7.39
CA THR A 210 5.65 -6.29 7.60
C THR A 210 6.33 -6.06 6.26
N MET A 211 7.18 -5.05 6.14
CA MET A 211 7.96 -4.84 4.90
C MET A 211 8.81 -6.06 4.54
N THR A 212 9.39 -6.75 5.53
CA THR A 212 10.25 -7.92 5.32
C THR A 212 9.50 -9.13 4.77
N ARG A 213 8.29 -9.43 5.27
CA ARG A 213 7.52 -10.60 4.84
C ARG A 213 6.58 -10.27 3.69
N ASP A 214 5.95 -9.11 3.76
CA ASP A 214 4.81 -8.72 2.95
C ASP A 214 5.17 -7.70 1.87
N GLY A 215 6.31 -7.02 2.01
CA GLY A 215 6.80 -6.07 1.01
C GLY A 215 7.34 -6.72 -0.26
N VAL A 216 7.52 -5.88 -1.27
CA VAL A 216 8.11 -6.19 -2.57
C VAL A 216 9.43 -5.46 -2.67
N HIS A 217 10.52 -6.16 -2.94
CA HIS A 217 11.85 -5.56 -3.07
C HIS A 217 12.15 -5.30 -4.55
N ALA A 218 12.57 -4.07 -4.86
CA ALA A 218 12.99 -3.70 -6.20
C ALA A 218 14.16 -4.59 -6.67
N PRO A 219 14.23 -4.93 -7.96
CA PRO A 219 15.41 -5.56 -8.53
C PRO A 219 16.65 -4.67 -8.33
N TYR A 220 17.82 -5.30 -8.26
CA TYR A 220 19.12 -4.63 -8.23
C TYR A 220 19.58 -4.20 -9.62
#